data_AF-A0A935PYF0-F1
#
_entry.id   AF-A0A935PYF0-F1
#
_cell.length_a   1.000
_cell.length_b   1.000
_cell.length_c   1.000
_cell.angle_alpha   90.00
_cell.angle_beta   90.00
_cell.angle_gamma   90.00
#
_symmetry.space_group_name_H-M   'P 1'
#
loop_
_entity.id
_entity.type
_entity.pdbx_description
1 polymer ?
#
loop_
_entity_poly.entity_id
_entity_poly.type
_entity_poly.pdbx_seq_one_letter_code
_entity_poly.pdbx_strand_id
1 'polypeptide(L)'
;MTTSSIQRRLALLLALVAPLPTAGDLQQAFEQASGQALTPFFRQWLHRPGAPQPRVAAASAVASGGGYRLRLAVTQSAPAYALRLPIELNYGDALESRTLSVDRAQQTLTLAVDRLNLAGAARRRYGRCRAHRRWR
;
A
#
# COMPACT_ATOMS: atom_id res chain seq x y z
N MET A 1 -9.16 -46.39 29.84
CA MET A 1 -8.35 -45.16 29.95
C MET A 1 -6.89 -45.58 29.77
N THR A 2 -6.11 -45.15 28.78
CA THR A 2 -6.21 -43.92 27.98
C THR A 2 -5.51 -44.11 26.62
N THR A 3 -6.31 -44.11 25.57
CA THR A 3 -5.97 -44.12 24.14
C THR A 3 -5.22 -42.82 23.76
N SER A 4 -3.94 -42.69 24.07
CA SER A 4 -3.22 -41.39 23.86
C SER A 4 -1.88 -41.49 23.13
N SER A 5 -1.22 -42.64 23.11
CA SER A 5 0.15 -42.74 22.55
C SER A 5 0.19 -42.95 21.02
N ILE A 6 -0.79 -43.66 20.45
CA ILE A 6 -0.80 -44.02 19.02
C ILE A 6 -1.17 -42.83 18.12
N GLN A 7 -2.02 -41.91 18.59
CA GLN A 7 -2.46 -40.73 17.84
C GLN A 7 -1.35 -39.67 17.67
N ARG A 8 -0.41 -39.58 18.63
CA ARG A 8 0.70 -38.61 18.58
C ARG A 8 1.81 -38.98 17.59
N ARG A 9 2.10 -40.28 17.41
CA ARG A 9 3.07 -40.72 16.40
C ARG A 9 2.48 -40.70 14.99
N LEU A 10 1.17 -40.86 14.85
CA LEU A 10 0.47 -40.75 13.56
C LEU A 10 0.44 -39.31 13.02
N ALA A 11 0.30 -38.31 13.91
CA ALA A 11 0.32 -36.90 13.53
C ALA A 11 1.66 -36.43 12.91
N LEU A 12 2.78 -37.04 13.30
CA LEU A 12 4.10 -36.67 12.77
C LEU A 12 4.38 -37.30 11.40
N LEU A 13 3.78 -38.45 11.09
CA LEU A 13 4.00 -39.16 9.81
C LEU A 13 3.16 -38.59 8.66
N LEU A 14 2.02 -37.95 8.95
CA LEU A 14 1.14 -37.30 7.97
C LEU A 14 1.61 -35.91 7.52
N ALA A 15 2.55 -35.29 8.23
CA ALA A 15 3.08 -33.96 7.88
C ALA A 15 4.07 -33.99 6.69
N LEU A 16 4.49 -35.17 6.22
CA LEU A 16 5.50 -35.29 5.16
C LEU A 16 4.95 -35.07 3.73
N VAL A 17 3.62 -34.98 3.56
CA VAL A 17 2.95 -34.69 2.28
C VAL A 17 1.84 -33.65 2.47
N ALA A 18 2.09 -32.59 3.22
CA ALA A 18 1.22 -31.41 3.16
C ALA A 18 1.62 -30.59 1.93
N PRO A 19 0.69 -30.31 0.98
CA PRO A 19 0.98 -29.41 -0.12
C PRO A 19 1.39 -28.04 0.42
N LEU A 20 2.34 -27.38 -0.26
CA LEU A 20 2.75 -26.01 0.08
C LEU A 20 1.52 -25.09 0.09
N PRO A 21 1.46 -24.11 1.01
CA PRO A 21 0.33 -23.20 1.08
C PRO A 21 0.15 -22.48 -0.26
N THR A 22 -1.05 -22.58 -0.81
CA THR A 22 -1.45 -21.88 -2.02
C THR A 22 -1.71 -20.40 -1.70
N ALA A 23 -1.80 -19.57 -2.74
CA ALA A 23 -2.23 -18.19 -2.57
C ALA A 23 -3.65 -18.08 -1.95
N GLY A 24 -4.50 -19.10 -2.15
CA GLY A 24 -5.81 -19.20 -1.51
C GLY A 24 -5.70 -19.47 -0.01
N ASP A 25 -4.80 -20.36 0.41
CA ASP A 25 -4.55 -20.65 1.83
C ASP A 25 -4.02 -19.41 2.57
N LEU A 26 -3.15 -18.64 1.91
CA LEU A 26 -2.66 -17.36 2.42
C LEU A 26 -3.78 -16.31 2.53
N GLN A 27 -4.64 -16.17 1.52
CA GLN A 27 -5.78 -15.27 1.60
C GLN A 27 -6.69 -15.64 2.78
N GLN A 28 -7.04 -16.93 2.91
CA GLN A 28 -7.94 -17.40 3.96
C GLN A 28 -7.36 -17.14 5.36
N ALA A 29 -6.07 -17.41 5.57
CA ALA A 29 -5.42 -17.13 6.84
C ALA A 29 -5.48 -15.63 7.22
N PHE A 30 -5.31 -14.73 6.24
CA PHE A 30 -5.35 -13.28 6.47
C PHE A 30 -6.78 -12.78 6.73
N GLU A 31 -7.77 -13.30 6.01
CA GLU A 31 -9.18 -12.98 6.23
C GLU A 31 -9.64 -13.45 7.62
N GLN A 32 -9.22 -14.65 8.04
CA GLN A 32 -9.49 -15.16 9.40
C GLN A 32 -8.85 -14.30 10.49
N ALA A 33 -7.59 -13.88 10.31
CA ALA A 33 -6.89 -13.06 11.30
C ALA A 33 -7.43 -11.62 11.37
N SER A 34 -7.88 -11.06 10.24
CA SER A 34 -8.36 -9.67 10.16
C SER A 34 -9.87 -9.51 10.36
N GLY A 35 -10.65 -10.57 10.18
CA GLY A 35 -12.12 -10.51 10.16
C GLY A 35 -12.69 -9.74 8.95
N GLN A 36 -11.87 -9.39 7.96
CA GLN A 36 -12.28 -8.64 6.78
C GLN A 36 -12.24 -9.52 5.53
N ALA A 37 -13.15 -9.27 4.59
CA ALA A 37 -13.07 -9.84 3.25
C ALA A 37 -11.96 -9.14 2.45
N LEU A 38 -10.89 -9.86 2.12
CA LEU A 38 -9.71 -9.36 1.40
C LEU A 38 -9.67 -9.84 -0.06
N THR A 39 -10.66 -10.61 -0.49
CA THR A 39 -10.85 -11.02 -1.89
C THR A 39 -10.56 -9.92 -2.94
N PRO A 40 -11.11 -8.69 -2.86
CA PRO A 40 -10.81 -7.65 -3.85
C PRO A 40 -9.34 -7.21 -3.85
N PHE A 41 -8.68 -7.23 -2.68
CA PHE A 41 -7.25 -6.92 -2.54
C PHE A 41 -6.39 -8.02 -3.17
N PHE A 42 -6.63 -9.29 -2.87
CA PHE A 42 -5.84 -10.39 -3.44
C PHE A 42 -6.08 -10.52 -4.95
N ARG A 43 -7.32 -10.31 -5.42
CA ARG A 43 -7.64 -10.41 -6.84
C ARG A 43 -6.78 -9.50 -7.71
N GLN A 44 -6.56 -8.24 -7.30
CA GLN A 44 -5.76 -7.31 -8.09
C GLN A 44 -4.26 -7.64 -8.12
N TRP A 45 -3.74 -8.37 -7.14
CA TRP A 45 -2.31 -8.73 -7.09
C TRP A 45 -2.01 -10.10 -7.70
N LEU A 46 -2.94 -11.04 -7.58
CA LEU A 46 -2.76 -12.41 -8.06
C LEU A 46 -3.17 -12.60 -9.52
N HIS A 47 -4.16 -11.85 -10.00
CA HIS A 47 -4.76 -12.10 -11.31
C HIS A 47 -4.43 -11.02 -12.35
N ARG A 48 -3.81 -9.91 -11.93
CA ARG A 48 -3.51 -8.82 -12.85
C ARG A 48 -2.01 -8.75 -13.15
N PRO A 49 -1.62 -8.91 -14.43
CA PRO A 49 -0.22 -8.79 -14.81
C PRO A 49 0.26 -7.33 -14.67
N GLY A 50 1.47 -7.17 -14.14
CA GLY A 50 2.13 -5.88 -13.98
C GLY A 50 1.90 -5.20 -12.63
N ALA A 51 2.80 -4.28 -12.29
CA ALA A 51 2.74 -3.49 -11.06
C ALA A 51 1.95 -2.18 -11.27
N PRO A 52 1.23 -1.69 -10.25
CA PRO A 52 0.60 -0.37 -10.31
C PRO A 52 1.65 0.72 -10.50
N GLN A 53 1.30 1.72 -11.32
CA GLN A 53 2.15 2.89 -11.58
C GLN A 53 1.42 4.20 -11.24
N PRO A 54 1.14 4.47 -9.95
CA PRO A 54 0.53 5.73 -9.54
C PRO A 54 1.50 6.90 -9.76
N ARG A 55 0.95 8.06 -10.12
CA ARG A 55 1.70 9.30 -10.36
C ARG A 55 0.96 10.48 -9.75
N VAL A 56 1.69 11.40 -9.11
CA VAL A 56 1.16 12.72 -8.75
C VAL A 56 1.17 13.56 -10.02
N ALA A 57 -0.01 13.82 -10.59
CA ALA A 57 -0.20 14.63 -11.79
C ALA A 57 -0.16 16.13 -11.49
N ALA A 58 -0.63 16.53 -10.31
CA ALA A 58 -0.56 17.91 -9.85
C ALA A 58 -0.56 17.96 -8.31
N ALA A 59 0.10 18.97 -7.75
CA ALA A 59 0.05 19.29 -6.33
C ALA A 59 0.00 20.82 -6.18
N SER A 60 -0.93 21.32 -5.38
CA SER A 60 -1.09 22.75 -5.11
C SER A 60 -1.47 22.97 -3.65
N ALA A 61 -0.89 23.97 -3.02
CA ALA A 61 -1.23 24.37 -1.65
C ALA A 61 -1.86 25.76 -1.64
N VAL A 62 -2.90 25.93 -0.83
CA VAL A 62 -3.55 27.24 -0.62
C VAL A 62 -3.66 27.50 0.88
N ALA A 63 -3.37 28.73 1.31
CA ALA A 63 -3.56 29.12 2.70
C ALA A 63 -5.06 29.02 3.09
N SER A 64 -5.33 28.47 4.27
CA SER A 64 -6.69 28.27 4.75
C SER A 64 -6.71 28.26 6.28
N GLY A 65 -7.35 29.26 6.89
CA GLY A 65 -7.68 29.25 8.33
C GLY A 65 -6.48 29.05 9.27
N GLY A 66 -5.34 29.71 9.01
CA GLY A 66 -4.14 29.61 9.84
C GLY A 66 -3.20 28.45 9.50
N GLY A 67 -3.56 27.61 8.53
CA GLY A 67 -2.70 26.57 7.96
C GLY A 67 -2.76 26.57 6.43
N TYR A 68 -2.48 25.42 5.84
CA TYR A 68 -2.53 25.22 4.40
C TYR A 68 -3.39 24.01 4.03
N ARG A 69 -4.01 24.10 2.86
CA ARG A 69 -4.76 23.00 2.24
C ARG A 69 -4.01 22.53 1.01
N LEU A 70 -3.47 21.32 1.09
CA LEU A 70 -2.76 20.67 -0.01
C LEU A 70 -3.76 19.84 -0.83
N ARG A 71 -3.84 20.14 -2.12
CA ARG A 71 -4.63 19.40 -3.10
C ARG A 71 -3.69 18.62 -4.00
N LEU A 72 -3.82 17.29 -4.01
CA LEU A 72 -3.04 16.40 -4.88
C LEU A 72 -3.96 15.73 -5.88
N ALA A 73 -3.62 15.81 -7.16
CA ALA A 73 -4.19 14.97 -8.20
C ALA A 73 -3.28 13.76 -8.42
N VAL A 74 -3.79 12.56 -8.16
CA VAL A 74 -3.11 11.30 -8.39
C VAL A 74 -3.76 10.60 -9.58
N THR A 75 -2.93 10.01 -10.44
CA THR A 75 -3.35 9.25 -11.62
C THR A 75 -2.73 7.86 -11.61
N GLN A 76 -3.41 6.89 -12.19
CA GLN A 76 -2.92 5.52 -12.40
C GLN A 76 -3.55 4.91 -13.65
N SER A 77 -2.90 3.88 -14.21
CA SER A 77 -3.41 3.11 -15.35
C SER A 77 -4.72 2.40 -15.02
N ALA A 78 -5.62 2.31 -16.00
CA ALA A 78 -6.86 1.55 -15.89
C ALA A 78 -6.67 0.04 -16.15
N PRO A 79 -7.51 -0.85 -15.58
CA PRO A 79 -8.42 -0.58 -14.46
C PRO A 79 -7.67 -0.05 -13.23
N ALA A 80 -8.31 0.73 -12.36
CA ALA A 80 -7.63 1.29 -11.20
C ALA A 80 -7.33 0.20 -10.16
N TYR A 81 -6.17 0.28 -9.51
CA TYR A 81 -5.88 -0.48 -8.31
C TYR A 81 -6.43 0.27 -7.10
N ALA A 82 -6.91 -0.47 -6.10
CA ALA A 82 -7.17 0.08 -4.77
C ALA A 82 -5.85 0.07 -3.98
N LEU A 83 -5.25 1.24 -3.82
CA LEU A 83 -3.93 1.43 -3.21
C LEU A 83 -4.02 2.29 -1.95
N ARG A 84 -3.25 1.91 -0.94
CA ARG A 84 -2.91 2.76 0.21
C ARG A 84 -1.48 3.24 0.02
N LEU A 85 -1.33 4.46 -0.50
CA LEU A 85 -0.06 5.06 -0.86
C LEU A 85 0.49 5.88 0.32
N PRO A 86 1.61 5.47 0.94
CA PRO A 86 2.33 6.36 1.83
C PRO A 86 2.96 7.49 0.99
N ILE A 87 2.65 8.73 1.35
CA ILE A 87 3.30 9.91 0.83
C ILE A 87 4.13 10.57 1.93
N GLU A 88 5.29 11.09 1.56
CA GLU A 88 6.13 11.86 2.46
C GLU A 88 5.96 13.35 2.17
N LEU A 89 5.54 14.09 3.18
CA LEU A 89 5.50 15.54 3.19
C LEU A 89 6.82 16.02 3.77
N ASN A 90 7.62 16.68 2.93
CA ASN A 90 8.91 17.24 3.33
C ASN A 90 8.79 18.74 3.55
N TYR A 91 8.97 19.16 4.80
CA TYR A 91 8.92 20.57 5.22
C TYR A 91 10.30 21.23 5.28
N GLY A 92 11.35 20.50 4.91
CA GLY A 92 12.76 20.92 4.94
C GLY A 92 13.47 20.49 6.22
N ASP A 93 12.88 20.79 7.37
CA ASP A 93 13.35 20.43 8.71
C ASP A 93 12.69 19.15 9.27
N ALA A 94 11.54 18.77 8.72
CA ALA A 94 10.77 17.61 9.14
C ALA A 94 10.23 16.81 7.95
N LEU A 95 10.09 15.51 8.16
CA LEU A 95 9.40 14.58 7.28
C LEU A 95 8.17 14.04 8.00
N GLU A 96 7.02 14.11 7.34
CA GLU A 96 5.77 13.55 7.85
C GLU A 96 5.22 12.55 6.83
N SER A 97 4.95 11.32 7.27
CA SER A 97 4.35 10.29 6.43
C SER A 97 2.84 10.30 6.58
N ARG A 98 2.11 10.34 5.46
CA ARG A 98 0.66 10.22 5.41
C ARG A 98 0.22 9.16 4.42
N THR A 99 -0.72 8.33 4.82
CA THR A 99 -1.28 7.30 3.94
C THR A 99 -2.51 7.84 3.21
N LEU A 100 -2.48 7.76 1.88
CA LEU A 100 -3.56 8.16 1.00
C LEU A 100 -4.23 6.95 0.36
N SER A 101 -5.57 6.90 0.42
CA SER A 101 -6.35 5.90 -0.30
C SER A 101 -6.64 6.37 -1.73
N VAL A 102 -6.14 5.64 -2.72
CA VAL A 102 -6.35 5.90 -4.14
C VAL A 102 -6.96 4.67 -4.79
N ASP A 103 -8.17 4.79 -5.32
CA ASP A 103 -8.95 3.69 -5.90
C ASP A 103 -9.46 3.96 -7.31
N ARG A 104 -9.24 5.18 -7.83
CA ARG A 104 -9.64 5.60 -9.17
C ARG A 104 -8.45 5.86 -10.07
N ALA A 105 -8.69 5.78 -11.38
CA ALA A 105 -7.68 6.08 -12.41
C ALA A 105 -7.20 7.54 -12.33
N GLN A 106 -8.08 8.44 -11.91
CA GLN A 106 -7.77 9.82 -11.56
C GLN A 106 -8.54 10.21 -10.31
N GLN A 107 -7.83 10.70 -9.30
CA GLN A 107 -8.40 11.06 -8.02
C GLN A 107 -7.75 12.32 -7.47
N THR A 108 -8.56 13.24 -7.00
CA THR A 108 -8.06 14.41 -6.27
C THR A 108 -8.32 14.25 -4.79
N LEU A 109 -7.25 14.36 -4.00
CA LEU A 109 -7.24 14.26 -2.55
C LEU A 109 -6.89 15.62 -1.96
N THR A 110 -7.49 15.91 -0.81
CA THR A 110 -7.26 17.16 -0.07
C THR A 110 -6.77 16.83 1.33
N LEU A 111 -5.68 17.46 1.76
CA LEU A 111 -5.09 17.30 3.08
C LEU A 111 -4.94 18.66 3.75
N ALA A 112 -5.29 18.74 5.03
CA ALA A 112 -4.91 19.86 5.88
C ALA A 112 -3.47 19.67 6.35
N VAL A 113 -2.64 20.68 6.18
CA VAL A 113 -1.22 20.67 6.53
C VAL A 113 -0.89 21.98 7.24
N ASP A 114 -0.37 21.86 8.47
CA ASP A 114 -0.22 23.02 9.37
C ASP A 114 1.06 23.81 9.09
N ARG A 115 2.04 23.18 8.44
CA ARG A 115 3.28 23.81 8.00
C ARG A 115 3.39 23.64 6.50
N LEU A 116 3.57 24.73 5.77
CA LEU A 116 4.05 24.65 4.39
C LEU A 116 5.18 25.64 4.26
N ASN A 117 6.40 25.16 4.53
CA ASN A 117 7.57 25.95 4.22
C ASN A 117 7.85 25.86 2.72
N LEU A 118 7.25 26.76 1.95
CA LEU A 118 7.47 26.88 0.50
C LEU A 118 8.91 27.32 0.14
N ALA A 119 9.72 27.75 1.11
CA ALA A 119 11.08 28.24 0.85
C ALA A 119 12.07 27.14 0.41
N GLY A 120 11.80 25.87 0.72
CA GLY A 120 12.64 24.74 0.31
C GLY A 120 12.40 24.23 -1.11
N ALA A 121 11.21 24.49 -1.68
CA ALA A 121 10.79 23.91 -2.97
C ALA A 121 11.38 24.63 -4.19
N ALA A 122 11.80 25.89 -4.05
CA ALA A 122 12.22 26.73 -5.17
C ALA A 122 13.65 26.47 -5.68
N ARG A 123 14.47 25.68 -4.97
CA ARG A 123 15.91 25.54 -5.29
C ARG A 123 16.43 24.12 -5.49
N ARG A 124 15.55 23.15 -5.75
CA ARG A 124 15.99 21.82 -6.19
C ARG A 124 15.19 21.43 -7.43
N ARG A 125 15.88 21.36 -8.58
CA ARG A 125 15.41 20.61 -9.74
C ARG A 125 15.02 19.24 -9.20
N TYR A 126 13.74 18.90 -9.18
CA TYR A 126 13.29 17.57 -8.78
C TYR A 126 13.95 16.56 -9.73
N GLY A 127 15.04 15.96 -9.24
CA GLY A 127 15.76 14.90 -9.90
C GLY A 127 14.86 13.69 -9.96
N ARG A 128 14.66 13.18 -11.18
CA ARG A 128 14.12 11.86 -11.54
C ARG A 128 13.86 10.93 -10.35
N CYS A 129 12.59 10.56 -10.15
CA CYS A 129 12.25 9.32 -9.44
C CYS A 129 12.99 8.16 -10.13
N ARG A 130 14.14 7.75 -9.58
CA ARG A 130 14.83 6.52 -9.99
C ARG A 130 14.09 5.35 -9.35
N ALA A 131 13.22 4.72 -10.13
CA ALA A 131 12.82 3.34 -9.89
C ALA A 131 14.08 2.46 -9.93
N HIS A 132 14.58 2.11 -8.76
CA HIS A 132 15.64 1.13 -8.63
C HIS A 132 14.99 -0.25 -8.75
N ARG A 133 14.94 -0.75 -9.99
CA ARG A 133 14.78 -2.18 -10.23
C ARG A 133 16.11 -2.86 -9.97
N ARG A 134 16.15 -3.76 -8.99
CA ARG A 134 16.97 -4.98 -9.07
C ARG A 134 16.45 -6.00 -8.05
N TRP A 135 15.56 -6.86 -8.50
CA TRP A 135 15.39 -8.19 -7.92
C TRP A 135 16.18 -9.13 -8.82
N ARG A 136 17.25 -9.71 -8.28
CA ARG A 136 17.77 -11.01 -8.70
C ARG A 136 17.42 -11.99 -7.59
#